data_AF-A0A3C1G2A0-F1
#
_entry.id   AF-A0A3C1G2A0-F1
#
_cell.length_a   1.000
_cell.length_b   1.000
_cell.length_c   1.000
_cell.angle_alpha   90.00
_cell.angle_beta   90.00
_cell.angle_gamma   90.00
#
_symmetry.space_group_name_H-M   'P 1'
#
loop_
_entity.id
_entity.type
_entity.pdbx_description
1 polymer ?
#
loop_
_entity_poly.entity_id
_entity_poly.type
_entity_poly.pdbx_seq_one_letter_code
_entity_poly.pdbx_strand_id
1 'polypeptide(L)'
;MVNMSAVDPVQLTLKSRFRFKCHKGISCFTKCCSNIDIMLTPYDVVALKKRLSLTSGEFLEKYTYTRVDEKVALPFIFLRMNDDKTKSCPFVTPEGCTIYEDRPANCRYYPIGQGTLKKELNSKIVDEEFFFFVREDHCKGFQESEEWTIANWRENQGIDQYDALDRDWKSILLMRYVPAQRLDEKKQAMFSMACYDMDRFRRFIFESKFLEVFDIDDATREKMRRDDTELMLFGFKFLKYILMVEETLKTKSNP
;
A
#
# COMPACT_ATOMS: atom_id res chain seq x y z
N MET A 1 3.80 -9.91 6.19
CA MET A 1 2.59 -10.76 6.22
C MET A 1 2.08 -10.77 7.66
N VAL A 2 0.75 -10.74 7.83
CA VAL A 2 0.13 -10.82 9.16
C VAL A 2 0.47 -12.20 9.75
N ASN A 3 0.79 -12.23 11.04
CA ASN A 3 0.97 -13.49 11.77
C ASN A 3 -0.37 -14.25 11.78
N MET A 4 -0.46 -15.32 11.01
CA MET A 4 -1.72 -16.06 10.85
C MET A 4 -2.20 -16.71 12.15
N SER A 5 -1.33 -16.94 13.14
CA SER A 5 -1.76 -17.45 14.45
C SER A 5 -2.47 -16.40 15.30
N ALA A 6 -2.30 -15.11 14.98
CA ALA A 6 -2.94 -14.00 15.66
C ALA A 6 -4.23 -13.54 14.96
N VAL A 7 -4.60 -14.14 13.82
CA VAL A 7 -5.81 -13.78 13.07
C VAL A 7 -7.02 -14.48 13.68
N ASP A 8 -8.04 -13.70 14.05
CA ASP A 8 -9.36 -14.22 14.40
C ASP A 8 -10.05 -14.69 13.11
N PRO A 9 -10.40 -15.98 12.95
CA PRO A 9 -10.94 -16.55 11.71
C PRO A 9 -12.42 -16.19 11.49
N VAL A 10 -12.80 -14.97 11.83
CA VAL A 10 -14.16 -14.43 11.68
C VAL A 10 -14.12 -13.29 10.66
N GLN A 11 -14.95 -13.44 9.63
CA GLN A 11 -15.16 -12.36 8.66
C GLN A 11 -16.00 -11.25 9.28
N LEU A 12 -15.47 -10.03 9.26
CA LEU A 12 -16.09 -8.83 9.82
C LEU A 12 -16.54 -7.87 8.73
N THR A 13 -17.46 -6.98 9.11
CA THR A 13 -18.03 -5.95 8.23
C THR A 13 -17.77 -4.57 8.82
N LEU A 14 -18.04 -3.51 8.04
CA LEU A 14 -17.97 -2.13 8.53
C LEU A 14 -18.80 -1.86 9.80
N LYS A 15 -19.87 -2.65 10.03
CA LYS A 15 -20.75 -2.54 11.20
C LYS A 15 -20.26 -3.34 12.42
N SER A 16 -19.26 -4.20 12.25
CA SER A 16 -18.70 -4.99 13.35
C SER A 16 -18.11 -4.08 14.42
N ARG A 17 -18.38 -4.41 15.69
CA ARG A 17 -17.95 -3.62 16.86
C ARG A 17 -16.77 -4.27 17.57
N PHE A 18 -15.94 -3.46 18.20
CA PHE A 18 -14.84 -3.90 19.05
C PHE A 18 -14.46 -2.83 20.05
N ARG A 19 -13.71 -3.24 21.08
CA ARG A 19 -13.07 -2.32 22.01
C ARG A 19 -11.60 -2.23 21.71
N PHE A 20 -11.07 -1.02 21.65
CA PHE A 20 -9.64 -0.83 21.45
C PHE A 20 -9.19 0.58 21.79
N LYS A 21 -8.04 0.70 22.46
CA LYS A 21 -7.30 1.95 22.53
C LYS A 21 -5.80 1.67 22.61
N CYS A 22 -5.00 2.42 21.87
CA CYS A 22 -3.55 2.42 22.00
C CYS A 22 -3.10 3.82 22.42
N HIS A 23 -2.36 3.94 23.51
CA HIS A 23 -1.90 5.22 24.05
C HIS A 23 -0.59 5.04 24.82
N LYS A 24 0.15 6.11 25.05
CA LYS A 24 1.48 6.08 25.70
C LYS A 24 1.51 5.38 27.06
N GLY A 25 0.40 5.40 27.80
CA GLY A 25 0.28 4.80 29.13
C GLY A 25 -0.03 3.30 29.14
N ILE A 26 -0.32 2.68 27.98
CA ILE A 26 -0.64 1.25 27.96
C ILE A 26 0.62 0.40 28.15
N SER A 27 0.51 -0.72 28.87
CA SER A 27 1.66 -1.59 29.20
C SER A 27 2.35 -2.24 27.99
N CYS A 28 1.70 -2.20 26.83
CA CYS A 28 2.24 -2.69 25.56
C CYS A 28 2.64 -1.59 24.58
N PHE A 29 2.71 -0.32 25.02
CA PHE A 29 3.07 0.80 24.15
C PHE A 29 4.37 0.48 23.40
N THR A 30 4.39 0.78 22.10
CA THR A 30 5.47 0.54 21.12
C THR A 30 5.90 -0.91 20.86
N LYS A 31 5.40 -1.91 21.60
CA LYS A 31 5.81 -3.32 21.42
C LYS A 31 5.50 -3.89 20.04
N CYS A 32 4.41 -3.45 19.41
CA CYS A 32 4.03 -3.89 18.06
C CYS A 32 4.95 -3.33 16.96
N CYS A 33 5.77 -2.31 17.25
CA CYS A 33 6.69 -1.68 16.30
C CYS A 33 8.04 -2.41 16.24
N SER A 34 8.03 -3.74 16.26
CA SER A 34 9.24 -4.57 16.23
C SER A 34 8.95 -5.94 15.63
N ASN A 35 9.94 -6.50 14.93
CA ASN A 35 9.89 -7.82 14.31
C ASN A 35 8.60 -8.09 13.50
N ILE A 36 8.23 -7.15 12.64
CA ILE A 36 6.99 -7.20 11.84
C ILE A 36 7.27 -6.93 10.37
N ASP A 37 6.56 -7.64 9.50
CA ASP A 37 6.60 -7.44 8.05
C ASP A 37 5.52 -6.44 7.62
N ILE A 38 5.92 -5.17 7.43
CA ILE A 38 5.03 -4.10 6.94
C ILE A 38 5.23 -3.95 5.44
N MET A 39 4.30 -4.47 4.64
CA MET A 39 4.23 -4.18 3.21
C MET A 39 3.79 -2.72 3.03
N LEU A 40 4.45 -1.99 2.14
CA LEU A 40 4.10 -0.61 1.81
C LEU A 40 3.27 -0.58 0.53
N THR A 41 2.17 0.17 0.57
CA THR A 41 1.42 0.52 -0.65
C THR A 41 2.18 1.59 -1.45
N PRO A 42 1.84 1.80 -2.73
CA PRO A 42 2.35 2.94 -3.49
C PRO A 42 2.14 4.27 -2.78
N TYR A 43 0.95 4.52 -2.23
CA TYR A 43 0.69 5.78 -1.52
C TYR A 43 1.46 5.89 -0.21
N ASP A 44 1.70 4.78 0.50
CA ASP A 44 2.62 4.78 1.66
C ASP A 44 4.01 5.30 1.24
N VAL A 45 4.54 4.86 0.10
CA VAL A 45 5.86 5.33 -0.38
C VAL A 45 5.85 6.82 -0.69
N VAL A 46 4.80 7.32 -1.37
CA VAL A 46 4.62 8.76 -1.67
C VAL A 46 4.54 9.59 -0.39
N ALA A 47 3.75 9.16 0.58
CA ALA A 47 3.60 9.87 1.86
C ALA A 47 4.90 9.89 2.67
N LEU A 48 5.56 8.73 2.78
CA LEU A 48 6.76 8.58 3.61
C LEU A 48 7.98 9.29 3.03
N LYS A 49 8.22 9.23 1.71
CA LYS A 49 9.32 9.98 1.10
C LYS A 49 9.16 11.48 1.36
N LYS A 50 7.93 11.99 1.28
CA LYS A 50 7.61 13.40 1.49
C LYS A 50 7.79 13.79 2.95
N ARG A 51 7.30 12.97 3.89
CA ARG A 51 7.47 13.16 5.33
C ARG A 51 8.94 13.21 5.74
N LEU A 52 9.78 12.41 5.09
CA LEU A 52 11.21 12.31 5.38
C LEU A 52 12.06 13.28 4.54
N SER A 53 11.46 14.05 3.64
CA SER A 53 12.15 14.93 2.69
C SER A 53 13.21 14.21 1.86
N LEU A 54 12.88 13.02 1.35
CA LEU A 54 13.74 12.18 0.53
C LEU A 54 13.19 12.04 -0.89
N THR A 55 14.09 11.78 -1.83
CA THR A 55 13.70 11.20 -3.12
C THR A 55 13.18 9.77 -2.93
N SER A 56 12.39 9.27 -3.88
CA SER A 56 11.94 7.88 -3.91
C SER A 56 13.11 6.92 -3.87
N GLY A 57 14.17 7.18 -4.63
CA GLY A 57 15.38 6.35 -4.66
C GLY A 57 16.04 6.24 -3.28
N GLU A 58 16.30 7.37 -2.62
CA GLU A 58 16.88 7.39 -1.27
C GLU A 58 15.99 6.70 -0.23
N PHE A 59 14.67 6.93 -0.30
CA PHE A 59 13.73 6.28 0.60
C PHE A 59 13.73 4.75 0.41
N LEU A 60 13.63 4.28 -0.84
CA LEU A 60 13.59 2.86 -1.16
C LEU A 60 14.88 2.15 -0.73
N GLU A 61 16.04 2.76 -1.03
CA GLU A 61 17.35 2.21 -0.66
C GLU A 61 17.53 2.10 0.85
N LYS A 62 17.20 3.18 1.58
CA LYS A 62 17.49 3.28 3.02
C LYS A 62 16.47 2.53 3.88
N TYR A 63 15.18 2.62 3.56
CA TYR A 63 14.10 2.19 4.45
C TYR A 63 13.35 0.95 3.98
N THR A 64 13.65 0.41 2.80
CA THR A 64 12.84 -0.69 2.26
C THR A 64 13.66 -1.88 1.78
N TYR A 65 12.99 -2.99 1.50
CA TYR A 65 13.52 -4.11 0.75
C TYR A 65 12.41 -4.75 -0.08
N THR A 66 12.77 -5.44 -1.16
CA THR A 66 11.81 -6.06 -2.09
C THR A 66 11.68 -7.55 -1.84
N ARG A 67 10.44 -8.06 -1.83
CA ARG A 67 10.15 -9.50 -1.99
C ARG A 67 9.36 -9.69 -3.27
N VAL A 68 9.73 -10.68 -4.08
CA VAL A 68 9.01 -11.00 -5.31
C VAL A 68 8.09 -12.19 -5.04
N ASP A 69 6.82 -12.06 -5.40
CA ASP A 69 5.84 -13.14 -5.30
C ASP A 69 6.25 -14.32 -6.20
N GLU A 70 6.35 -15.52 -5.64
CA GLU A 70 6.85 -16.68 -6.38
C GLU A 70 5.91 -17.13 -7.50
N LYS A 71 4.61 -16.86 -7.41
CA LYS A 71 3.61 -17.33 -8.38
C LYS A 71 3.56 -16.41 -9.59
N VAL A 72 3.40 -15.11 -9.35
CA VAL A 72 3.18 -14.13 -10.44
C VAL A 72 4.34 -13.16 -10.66
N ALA A 73 5.43 -13.32 -9.91
CA ALA A 73 6.62 -12.48 -10.00
C ALA A 73 6.33 -10.98 -9.76
N LEU A 74 5.32 -10.66 -8.93
CA LEU A 74 5.03 -9.27 -8.53
C LEU A 74 6.02 -8.82 -7.45
N PRO A 75 6.71 -7.69 -7.63
CA PRO A 75 7.58 -7.14 -6.60
C PRO A 75 6.76 -6.36 -5.57
N PHE A 76 6.93 -6.73 -4.30
CA PHE A 76 6.34 -6.05 -3.15
C PHE A 76 7.43 -5.39 -2.32
N ILE A 77 7.19 -4.14 -1.92
CA ILE A 77 8.10 -3.37 -1.07
C ILE A 77 7.68 -3.52 0.39
N PHE A 78 8.65 -3.82 1.24
CA PHE A 78 8.47 -3.93 2.69
C PHE A 78 9.34 -2.92 3.41
N LEU A 79 8.82 -2.37 4.51
CA LEU A 79 9.61 -1.54 5.41
C LEU A 79 10.70 -2.38 6.09
N ARG A 80 11.93 -1.89 6.02
CA ARG A 80 13.12 -2.51 6.61
C ARG A 80 13.16 -2.20 8.10
N MET A 81 13.16 -3.24 8.92
CA MET A 81 13.44 -3.12 10.35
C MET A 81 14.93 -2.90 10.61
N ASN A 82 15.28 -2.27 11.72
CA ASN A 82 16.67 -2.12 12.16
C ASN A 82 17.32 -3.49 12.40
N ASP A 83 18.64 -3.55 12.28
CA ASP A 83 19.42 -4.76 12.58
C ASP A 83 19.83 -4.86 14.06
N ASP A 84 18.89 -4.52 14.96
CA ASP A 84 19.06 -4.75 16.39
C ASP A 84 18.43 -6.08 16.81
N LYS A 85 18.62 -6.47 18.07
CA LYS A 85 18.12 -7.74 18.61
C LYS A 85 16.60 -7.89 18.53
N THR A 86 15.87 -6.77 18.56
CA THR A 86 14.40 -6.76 18.57
C THR A 86 13.81 -6.55 17.18
N LYS A 87 14.64 -6.29 16.16
CA LYS A 87 14.21 -5.87 14.82
C LYS A 87 13.25 -4.68 14.91
N SER A 88 13.65 -3.62 15.61
CA SER A 88 12.81 -2.45 15.84
C SER A 88 12.48 -1.70 14.54
N CYS A 89 11.29 -1.10 14.49
CA CYS A 89 10.91 -0.18 13.41
C CYS A 89 11.84 1.04 13.41
N PRO A 90 12.36 1.50 12.27
CA PRO A 90 13.29 2.64 12.21
C PRO A 90 12.68 3.97 12.69
N PHE A 91 11.36 4.04 12.82
CA PHE A 91 10.64 5.25 13.23
C PHE A 91 10.09 5.18 14.65
N VAL A 92 10.30 4.08 15.38
CA VAL A 92 9.82 3.97 16.76
C VAL A 92 10.83 4.51 17.75
N THR A 93 10.33 5.24 18.75
CA THR A 93 11.08 5.73 19.91
C THR A 93 10.32 5.36 21.18
N PRO A 94 10.91 5.50 22.39
CA PRO A 94 10.17 5.35 23.64
C PRO A 94 8.94 6.27 23.75
N GLU A 95 8.96 7.39 23.03
CA GLU A 95 7.89 8.39 22.99
C GLU A 95 6.79 8.06 21.98
N GLY A 96 7.02 7.09 21.08
CA GLY A 96 6.08 6.69 20.03
C GLY A 96 6.70 6.72 18.63
N CYS A 97 5.84 6.68 17.62
CA CYS A 97 6.24 6.69 16.21
C CYS A 97 6.49 8.11 15.71
N THR A 98 7.66 8.39 15.15
CA THR A 98 8.05 9.74 14.65
C THR A 98 7.33 10.15 13.37
N ILE A 99 6.76 9.17 12.65
CA ILE A 99 5.95 9.35 11.45
C ILE A 99 4.48 9.02 11.70
N TYR A 100 3.99 9.10 12.94
CA TYR A 100 2.65 8.60 13.29
C TYR A 100 1.56 9.10 12.34
N GLU A 101 1.51 10.39 12.04
CA GLU A 101 0.51 10.98 11.13
C GLU A 101 0.60 10.51 9.68
N ASP A 102 1.75 9.98 9.26
CA ASP A 102 2.04 9.49 7.90
C ASP A 102 2.32 7.98 7.89
N ARG A 103 1.95 7.27 8.97
CA ARG A 103 2.25 5.84 9.14
C ARG A 103 1.59 5.00 8.03
N PRO A 104 2.21 3.87 7.63
CA PRO A 104 1.69 3.01 6.57
C PRO A 104 0.25 2.55 6.78
N ALA A 105 -0.47 2.26 5.70
CA ALA A 105 -1.83 1.75 5.72
C ALA A 105 -1.98 0.53 6.66
N ASN A 106 -1.03 -0.41 6.62
CA ASN A 106 -0.99 -1.57 7.51
C ASN A 106 -0.93 -1.18 9.00
N CYS A 107 -0.18 -0.14 9.35
CA CYS A 107 -0.08 0.37 10.72
C CYS A 107 -1.33 1.12 11.17
N ARG A 108 -2.05 1.77 10.25
CA ARG A 108 -3.36 2.42 10.53
C ARG A 108 -4.45 1.39 10.76
N TYR A 109 -4.43 0.33 9.96
CA TYR A 109 -5.41 -0.74 10.02
C TYR A 109 -5.38 -1.47 11.36
N TYR A 110 -4.20 -1.75 11.91
CA TYR A 110 -4.04 -2.45 13.18
C TYR A 110 -4.92 -1.86 14.31
N PRO A 111 -5.73 -2.67 15.01
CA PRO A 111 -5.70 -4.14 15.09
C PRO A 111 -6.63 -4.84 14.09
N ILE A 112 -7.13 -4.13 13.09
CA ILE A 112 -7.95 -4.67 12.01
C ILE A 112 -7.03 -5.07 10.85
N GLY A 113 -7.26 -6.23 10.25
CA GLY A 113 -6.75 -6.57 8.93
C GLY A 113 -7.84 -6.40 7.88
N GLN A 114 -7.43 -6.10 6.65
CA GLN A 114 -8.30 -6.02 5.48
C GLN A 114 -7.86 -7.07 4.46
N GLY A 115 -8.83 -7.73 3.83
CA GLY A 115 -8.62 -8.55 2.65
C GLY A 115 -9.60 -8.19 1.54
N THR A 116 -9.26 -8.56 0.32
CA THR A 116 -10.11 -8.38 -0.87
C THR A 116 -10.25 -9.73 -1.56
N LEU A 117 -11.48 -10.11 -1.89
CA LEU A 117 -11.82 -11.31 -2.64
C LEU A 117 -12.60 -10.93 -3.89
N LYS A 118 -12.41 -11.70 -4.97
CA LYS A 118 -13.28 -11.60 -6.14
C LYS A 118 -14.53 -12.44 -5.91
N LYS A 119 -15.70 -11.83 -6.08
CA LYS A 119 -17.00 -12.49 -5.94
C LYS A 119 -17.83 -12.27 -7.18
N GLU A 120 -18.55 -13.30 -7.61
CA GLU A 120 -19.53 -13.17 -8.68
C GLU A 120 -20.84 -12.63 -8.11
N LEU A 121 -21.30 -11.50 -8.63
CA LEU A 121 -22.57 -10.88 -8.29
C LEU A 121 -23.28 -10.47 -9.58
N ASN A 122 -24.46 -11.01 -9.84
CA ASN A 122 -25.26 -10.73 -11.03
C ASN A 122 -24.46 -10.88 -12.34
N SER A 123 -23.71 -12.00 -12.47
CA SER A 123 -22.83 -12.29 -13.61
C SER A 123 -21.72 -11.25 -13.85
N LYS A 124 -21.39 -10.43 -12.84
CA LYS A 124 -20.22 -9.54 -12.82
C LYS A 124 -19.30 -9.96 -11.70
N ILE A 125 -18.00 -9.99 -11.97
CA ILE A 125 -16.99 -10.17 -10.93
C ILE A 125 -16.79 -8.82 -10.26
N VAL A 126 -17.03 -8.76 -8.94
CA VAL A 126 -16.84 -7.59 -8.10
C VAL A 126 -15.82 -7.89 -7.01
N ASP A 127 -15.09 -6.85 -6.60
CA ASP A 127 -14.18 -6.94 -5.46
C ASP A 127 -15.00 -6.76 -4.18
N GLU A 128 -15.00 -7.78 -3.32
CA GLU A 128 -15.60 -7.75 -1.99
C GLU A 128 -14.49 -7.61 -0.95
N GLU A 129 -14.50 -6.49 -0.22
CA GLU A 129 -13.61 -6.29 0.92
C GLU A 129 -14.19 -6.92 2.18
N PHE A 130 -13.30 -7.51 2.98
CA PHE A 130 -13.64 -8.05 4.28
C PHE A 130 -12.58 -7.69 5.31
N PHE A 131 -12.98 -7.74 6.58
CA PHE A 131 -12.10 -7.38 7.69
C PHE A 131 -11.97 -8.56 8.65
N PHE A 132 -10.92 -8.53 9.46
CA PHE A 132 -10.66 -9.50 10.52
C PHE A 132 -9.88 -8.82 11.65
N PHE A 133 -9.93 -9.37 12.86
CA PHE A 133 -9.10 -8.87 13.95
C PHE A 133 -7.74 -9.57 13.98
N VAL A 134 -6.71 -8.80 14.32
CA VAL A 134 -5.36 -9.29 14.62
C VAL A 134 -5.15 -9.14 16.13
N ARG A 135 -5.17 -10.27 16.85
CA ARG A 135 -5.07 -10.36 18.30
C ARG A 135 -3.72 -10.95 18.70
N GLU A 136 -2.73 -10.09 18.75
CA GLU A 136 -1.40 -10.45 19.24
C GLU A 136 -1.38 -10.52 20.78
N ASP A 137 -0.75 -11.54 21.36
CA ASP A 137 -0.70 -11.76 22.82
C ASP A 137 -0.14 -10.55 23.59
N HIS A 138 0.82 -9.86 22.99
CA HIS A 138 1.45 -8.69 23.57
C HIS A 138 0.52 -7.47 23.60
N CYS A 139 -0.49 -7.41 22.73
CA CYS A 139 -1.37 -6.26 22.57
C CYS A 139 -2.44 -6.22 23.65
N LYS A 140 -2.42 -5.18 24.48
CA LYS A 140 -3.40 -4.95 25.55
C LYS A 140 -4.50 -3.97 25.14
N GLY A 141 -4.45 -3.43 23.92
CA GLY A 141 -5.42 -2.43 23.46
C GLY A 141 -6.87 -2.92 23.48
N PHE A 142 -7.12 -4.21 23.24
CA PHE A 142 -8.46 -4.80 23.31
C PHE A 142 -9.07 -4.86 24.72
N GLN A 143 -8.28 -4.59 25.77
CA GLN A 143 -8.73 -4.58 27.17
C GLN A 143 -9.24 -3.20 27.61
N GLU A 144 -9.04 -2.18 26.76
CA GLU A 144 -9.50 -0.82 27.00
C GLU A 144 -11.01 -0.71 26.78
N SER A 145 -11.62 0.36 27.30
CA SER A 145 -13.08 0.54 27.29
C SER A 145 -13.63 1.24 26.05
N GLU A 146 -12.76 1.84 25.23
CA GLU A 146 -13.18 2.66 24.08
C GLU A 146 -13.76 1.79 22.97
N GLU A 147 -15.00 2.09 22.57
CA GLU A 147 -15.77 1.28 21.62
C GLU A 147 -15.72 1.85 20.21
N TRP A 148 -15.54 0.97 19.23
CA TRP A 148 -15.45 1.30 17.82
C TRP A 148 -16.39 0.43 17.00
N THR A 149 -16.81 0.97 15.87
CA THR A 149 -17.15 0.16 14.69
C THR A 149 -15.94 0.15 13.76
N ILE A 150 -15.84 -0.84 12.87
CA ILE A 150 -14.79 -0.83 11.83
C ILE A 150 -14.88 0.43 10.97
N ALA A 151 -16.09 0.90 10.64
CA ALA A 151 -16.29 2.14 9.90
C ALA A 151 -15.66 3.36 10.61
N ASN A 152 -16.01 3.59 11.88
CA ASN A 152 -15.52 4.76 12.62
C ASN A 152 -14.03 4.64 12.95
N TRP A 153 -13.51 3.42 13.11
CA TRP A 153 -12.06 3.22 13.22
C TRP A 153 -11.33 3.65 11.95
N ARG A 154 -11.82 3.24 10.77
CA ARG A 154 -11.21 3.62 9.48
C ARG A 154 -11.20 5.14 9.28
N GLU A 155 -12.31 5.80 9.61
CA GLU A 155 -12.41 7.26 9.58
C GLU A 155 -11.41 7.90 10.55
N ASN A 156 -11.40 7.46 11.81
CA ASN A 156 -10.50 7.98 12.85
C ASN A 156 -9.02 7.80 12.51
N GLN A 157 -8.66 6.68 11.88
CA GLN A 157 -7.28 6.37 11.52
C GLN A 157 -6.86 6.97 10.16
N GLY A 158 -7.76 7.67 9.46
CA GLY A 158 -7.50 8.30 8.16
C GLY A 158 -7.25 7.31 7.02
N ILE A 159 -7.82 6.11 7.11
CA ILE A 159 -7.55 5.00 6.18
C ILE A 159 -8.25 5.20 4.84
N ASP A 160 -9.42 5.84 4.84
CA ASP A 160 -10.25 5.98 3.63
C ASP A 160 -9.51 6.67 2.48
N GLN A 161 -8.63 7.64 2.78
CA GLN A 161 -7.81 8.30 1.77
C GLN A 161 -6.78 7.33 1.15
N TYR A 162 -6.09 6.54 1.98
CA TYR A 162 -5.10 5.56 1.52
C TYR A 162 -5.77 4.51 0.64
N ASP A 163 -6.90 3.95 1.10
CA ASP A 163 -7.65 2.97 0.33
C ASP A 163 -8.19 3.53 -0.99
N ALA A 164 -8.63 4.80 -1.01
CA ALA A 164 -9.10 5.44 -2.23
C ALA A 164 -7.97 5.60 -3.25
N LEU A 165 -6.78 6.03 -2.80
CA LEU A 165 -5.62 6.26 -3.67
C LEU A 165 -4.99 4.96 -4.15
N ASP A 166 -4.98 3.90 -3.33
CA ASP A 166 -4.41 2.60 -3.69
C ASP A 166 -5.42 1.63 -4.34
N ARG A 167 -6.67 2.06 -4.58
CA ARG A 167 -7.74 1.19 -5.13
C ARG A 167 -7.35 0.51 -6.44
N ASP A 168 -6.83 1.29 -7.38
CA ASP A 168 -6.41 0.77 -8.68
C ASP A 168 -5.20 -0.15 -8.57
N TRP A 169 -4.29 0.12 -7.64
CA TRP A 169 -3.19 -0.79 -7.33
C TRP A 169 -3.70 -2.12 -6.77
N LYS A 170 -4.66 -2.12 -5.83
CA LYS A 170 -5.27 -3.35 -5.32
C LYS A 170 -5.90 -4.17 -6.45
N SER A 171 -6.61 -3.53 -7.37
CA SER A 171 -7.19 -4.18 -8.55
C SER A 171 -6.11 -4.83 -9.44
N ILE A 172 -4.99 -4.15 -9.66
CA ILE A 172 -3.83 -4.69 -10.38
C ILE A 172 -3.27 -5.92 -9.67
N LEU A 173 -3.14 -5.91 -8.34
CA LEU A 173 -2.63 -7.06 -7.60
C LEU A 173 -3.51 -8.31 -7.70
N LEU A 174 -4.82 -8.15 -7.91
CA LEU A 174 -5.73 -9.30 -8.05
C LEU A 174 -5.48 -10.11 -9.33
N MET A 175 -4.66 -9.61 -10.27
CA MET A 175 -4.11 -10.41 -11.38
C MET A 175 -3.38 -11.67 -10.88
N ARG A 176 -2.86 -11.67 -9.65
CA ARG A 176 -2.20 -12.83 -9.03
C ARG A 176 -3.03 -14.11 -9.02
N TYR A 177 -4.35 -13.98 -9.13
CA TYR A 177 -5.31 -15.09 -9.15
C TYR A 177 -5.62 -15.59 -10.56
N VAL A 178 -5.00 -15.00 -11.59
CA VAL A 178 -5.10 -15.41 -13.00
C VAL A 178 -3.80 -16.15 -13.38
N PRO A 179 -3.83 -17.49 -13.54
CA PRO A 179 -2.62 -18.34 -13.64
C PRO A 179 -1.64 -18.02 -14.78
N ALA A 180 -2.05 -17.25 -15.80
CA ALA A 180 -1.27 -16.99 -17.01
C ALA A 180 -0.45 -15.69 -17.00
N GLN A 181 -0.40 -14.95 -15.88
CA GLN A 181 0.14 -13.57 -15.85
C GLN A 181 1.41 -13.41 -14.99
N ARG A 182 2.36 -14.35 -15.08
CA ARG A 182 3.69 -14.13 -14.49
C ARG A 182 4.40 -12.97 -15.19
N LEU A 183 4.92 -12.03 -14.41
CA LEU A 183 5.64 -10.87 -14.94
C LEU A 183 7.07 -11.26 -15.35
N ASP A 184 7.43 -10.95 -16.59
CA ASP A 184 8.83 -10.94 -17.02
C ASP A 184 9.60 -9.79 -16.33
N GLU A 185 10.93 -9.82 -16.39
CA GLU A 185 11.80 -8.84 -15.72
C GLU A 185 11.53 -7.39 -16.14
N LYS A 186 11.15 -7.16 -17.41
CA LYS A 186 10.84 -5.81 -17.91
C LYS A 186 9.55 -5.30 -17.27
N LYS A 187 8.51 -6.14 -17.20
CA LYS A 187 7.25 -5.78 -16.55
C LYS A 187 7.42 -5.61 -15.04
N GLN A 188 8.28 -6.40 -14.38
CA GLN A 188 8.63 -6.19 -12.97
C GLN A 188 9.31 -4.85 -12.73
N ALA A 189 10.26 -4.47 -13.58
CA ALA A 189 10.93 -3.17 -13.51
C ALA A 189 9.94 -2.01 -13.73
N MET A 190 9.05 -2.13 -14.71
CA MET A 190 8.00 -1.13 -14.97
C MET A 190 7.02 -1.01 -13.81
N PHE A 191 6.58 -2.13 -13.25
CA PHE A 191 5.73 -2.16 -12.05
C PHE A 191 6.41 -1.45 -10.88
N SER A 192 7.66 -1.80 -10.60
CA SER A 192 8.40 -1.24 -9.47
C SER A 192 8.59 0.27 -9.62
N MET A 193 8.94 0.71 -10.83
CA MET A 193 9.11 2.13 -11.15
C MET A 193 7.79 2.91 -11.01
N ALA A 194 6.73 2.44 -11.65
CA ALA A 194 5.44 3.14 -11.67
C ALA A 194 4.68 3.09 -10.34
N CYS A 195 4.95 2.11 -9.46
CA CYS A 195 4.33 2.03 -8.14
C CYS A 195 5.16 2.72 -7.05
N TYR A 196 6.49 2.68 -7.10
CA TYR A 196 7.32 2.98 -5.92
C TYR A 196 8.40 4.03 -6.17
N ASP A 197 8.85 4.23 -7.41
CA ASP A 197 9.92 5.18 -7.74
C ASP A 197 9.42 6.36 -8.57
N MET A 198 8.71 7.29 -7.91
CA MET A 198 8.08 8.45 -8.56
C MET A 198 9.10 9.36 -9.24
N ASP A 199 10.29 9.53 -8.68
CA ASP A 199 11.32 10.36 -9.30
C ASP A 199 11.84 9.73 -10.60
N ARG A 200 12.08 8.41 -10.61
CA ARG A 200 12.48 7.71 -11.83
C ARG A 200 11.34 7.62 -12.83
N PHE A 201 10.11 7.39 -12.38
CA PHE A 201 8.95 7.31 -13.26
C PHE A 201 8.65 8.67 -13.92
N ARG A 202 8.81 9.76 -13.17
CA ARG A 202 8.75 11.13 -13.69
C ARG A 202 9.76 11.34 -14.81
N ARG A 203 11.03 10.99 -14.59
CA ARG A 203 12.06 11.07 -15.65
C ARG A 203 11.70 10.19 -16.84
N PHE A 204 11.22 8.98 -16.61
CA PHE A 204 10.79 8.09 -17.69
C PHE A 204 9.68 8.72 -18.55
N ILE A 205 8.68 9.38 -17.94
CA ILE A 205 7.61 10.04 -18.70
C ILE A 205 8.15 11.25 -19.48
N PHE A 206 8.92 12.14 -18.85
CA PHE A 206 9.23 13.45 -19.42
C PHE A 206 10.57 13.54 -20.17
N GLU A 207 11.48 12.59 -19.95
CA GLU A 207 12.84 12.59 -20.52
C GLU A 207 13.07 11.42 -21.49
N SER A 208 12.03 10.64 -21.80
CA SER A 208 12.06 9.59 -22.82
C SER A 208 11.05 9.86 -23.94
N LYS A 209 10.93 8.94 -24.89
CA LYS A 209 9.93 8.98 -25.97
C LYS A 209 8.50 8.69 -25.50
N PHE A 210 8.25 8.55 -24.19
CA PHE A 210 6.94 8.20 -23.67
C PHE A 210 5.82 9.14 -24.16
N LEU A 211 6.03 10.46 -24.12
CA LEU A 211 5.07 11.46 -24.59
C LEU A 211 4.99 11.59 -26.12
N GLU A 212 5.92 10.97 -26.86
CA GLU A 212 5.83 10.83 -28.32
C GLU A 212 4.89 9.67 -28.70
N VAL A 213 4.82 8.64 -27.84
CA VAL A 213 4.03 7.42 -28.09
C VAL A 213 2.60 7.55 -27.59
N PHE A 214 2.39 8.09 -26.39
CA PHE A 214 1.07 8.14 -25.77
C PHE A 214 0.38 9.50 -25.93
N ASP A 215 -0.92 9.47 -26.19
CA ASP A 215 -1.76 10.66 -26.25
C ASP A 215 -2.24 11.03 -24.83
N ILE A 216 -1.62 12.06 -24.28
CA ILE A 216 -1.86 12.58 -22.94
C ILE A 216 -2.01 14.09 -23.05
N ASP A 217 -3.10 14.65 -22.52
CA ASP A 217 -3.36 16.08 -22.57
C ASP A 217 -2.40 16.89 -21.68
N ASP A 218 -2.22 18.17 -21.99
CA ASP A 218 -1.26 19.03 -21.29
C ASP A 218 -1.63 19.29 -19.83
N ALA A 219 -2.92 19.29 -19.48
CA ALA A 219 -3.34 19.47 -18.09
C ALA A 219 -2.93 18.27 -17.22
N THR A 220 -3.10 17.05 -17.73
CA THR A 220 -2.60 15.82 -17.09
C THR A 220 -1.08 15.84 -16.97
N ARG A 221 -0.37 16.24 -18.04
CA ARG A 221 1.11 16.36 -18.01
C ARG A 221 1.58 17.33 -16.92
N GLU A 222 0.93 18.47 -16.77
CA GLU A 222 1.36 19.47 -15.79
C GLU A 222 1.09 19.02 -14.35
N LYS A 223 -0.05 18.38 -14.10
CA LYS A 223 -0.34 17.75 -12.81
C LYS A 223 0.70 16.71 -12.46
N MET A 224 0.94 15.77 -13.38
CA MET A 224 1.95 14.74 -13.19
C MET A 224 3.27 15.36 -12.82
N ARG A 225 3.75 16.39 -13.55
CA ARG A 225 5.06 17.04 -13.33
C ARG A 225 5.28 17.54 -11.90
N ARG A 226 4.23 17.98 -11.20
CA ARG A 226 4.33 18.66 -9.90
C ARG A 226 3.81 17.85 -8.71
N ASP A 227 3.01 16.82 -8.95
CA ASP A 227 2.37 16.04 -7.89
C ASP A 227 2.68 14.55 -8.04
N ASP A 228 3.37 13.99 -7.04
CA ASP A 228 3.71 12.56 -6.97
C ASP A 228 2.45 11.69 -6.83
N THR A 229 1.37 12.19 -6.23
CA THR A 229 0.10 11.48 -6.12
C THR A 229 -0.57 11.35 -7.48
N GLU A 230 -0.64 12.44 -8.25
CA GLU A 230 -1.19 12.43 -9.61
C GLU A 230 -0.33 11.56 -10.55
N LEU A 231 1.00 11.62 -10.40
CA LEU A 231 1.92 10.74 -11.12
C LEU A 231 1.69 9.26 -10.78
N MET A 232 1.52 8.93 -9.50
CA MET A 232 1.23 7.56 -9.04
C MET A 232 -0.09 7.04 -9.63
N LEU A 233 -1.16 7.85 -9.57
CA LEU A 233 -2.45 7.50 -10.16
C LEU A 233 -2.36 7.26 -11.67
N PHE A 234 -1.56 8.07 -12.37
CA PHE A 234 -1.23 7.81 -13.77
C PHE A 234 -0.43 6.52 -13.95
N GLY A 235 0.50 6.23 -13.04
CA GLY A 235 1.25 4.97 -12.99
C GLY A 235 0.34 3.75 -13.00
N PHE A 236 -0.76 3.77 -12.25
CA PHE A 236 -1.72 2.66 -12.28
C PHE A 236 -2.43 2.50 -13.61
N LYS A 237 -2.80 3.61 -14.29
CA LYS A 237 -3.32 3.56 -15.66
C LYS A 237 -2.28 2.94 -16.59
N PHE A 238 -1.05 3.46 -16.57
CA PHE A 238 0.05 2.90 -17.35
C PHE A 238 0.24 1.40 -17.12
N LEU A 239 0.21 0.94 -15.87
CA LEU A 239 0.34 -0.47 -15.53
C LEU A 239 -0.84 -1.31 -16.03
N LYS A 240 -2.09 -0.85 -15.87
CA LYS A 240 -3.26 -1.55 -16.42
C LYS A 240 -3.15 -1.73 -17.94
N TYR A 241 -2.63 -0.74 -18.65
CA TYR A 241 -2.37 -0.82 -20.09
C TYR A 241 -1.27 -1.84 -20.43
N ILE A 242 -0.06 -1.71 -19.86
CA ILE A 242 1.07 -2.58 -20.22
C ILE A 242 0.91 -4.04 -19.76
N LEU A 243 0.09 -4.27 -18.74
CA LEU A 243 -0.26 -5.59 -18.24
C LEU A 243 -1.49 -6.18 -18.96
N MET A 244 -2.04 -5.46 -19.95
CA MET A 244 -3.18 -5.88 -20.77
C MET A 244 -4.44 -6.19 -19.94
N VAL A 245 -4.68 -5.39 -18.90
CA VAL A 245 -5.83 -5.53 -18.02
C VAL A 245 -6.98 -4.66 -18.46
N GLU A 246 -6.68 -3.41 -18.80
CA GLU A 246 -7.64 -2.44 -19.32
C GLU A 246 -6.94 -1.50 -20.30
N GLU A 247 -7.59 -1.18 -21.42
CA GLU A 247 -7.11 -0.21 -22.40
C GLU A 247 -7.29 1.23 -21.88
N THR A 248 -6.46 1.60 -20.91
CA THR A 248 -6.53 2.87 -20.17
C THR A 248 -5.74 4.01 -20.80
N LEU A 249 -4.88 3.71 -21.79
CA LEU A 249 -4.07 4.68 -22.53
C LEU A 249 -4.29 4.51 -24.03
N LYS A 250 -4.23 5.63 -24.76
CA LYS A 250 -4.26 5.66 -26.23
C LYS A 250 -2.87 5.99 -26.75
N THR A 251 -2.44 5.29 -27.79
CA THR A 251 -1.26 5.69 -28.54
C THR A 251 -1.63 6.80 -29.51
N LYS A 252 -0.70 7.69 -29.79
CA LYS A 252 -0.84 8.61 -30.91
C LYS A 252 -0.85 7.75 -32.18
N SER A 253 -1.86 7.94 -33.02
CA SER A 253 -1.86 7.36 -34.35
C SER A 253 -0.60 7.87 -35.05
N ASN A 254 0.29 6.97 -35.51
CA ASN A 254 1.29 7.38 -36.48
C ASN A 254 0.54 7.93 -37.71
N PRO A 255 0.90 9.10 -38.24
CA PRO A 255 0.45 9.49 -39.57
C PRO A 255 0.92 8.48 -40.64
#